data_AF-A0A7C6NA85-F1
#
_entry.id   AF-A0A7C6NA85-F1
#
_cell.length_a   1.000
_cell.length_b   1.000
_cell.length_c   1.000
_cell.angle_alpha   90.00
_cell.angle_beta   90.00
_cell.angle_gamma   90.00
#
_symmetry.space_group_name_H-M   'P 1'
#
loop_
_entity.id
_entity.type
_entity.pdbx_description
1 polymer ?
#
loop_
_entity_poly.entity_id
_entity_poly.type
_entity_poly.pdbx_seq_one_letter_code
_entity_poly.pdbx_strand_id
1 'polypeptide(L)'
;MSVPQQFFLSEQQFVKCIEIKVPVVIEAAEVQVVVDNHVTLPELAIKIDKIIASVRDLRGNLVFVDETQSGDIVLVPGHKHQRDVKVRKIIISGTLHKQIFYVNKNNEVRHTSEDIPFTKMVDLSKPKEVDNRNDVFVQFHSIDVDVNWELVRASRVHQTAVIVLTAKVAEDRQIFVQTCPRPRECPEGNLVRDGGLEIWADAAHPVFWGASNVAQTTITHGGSFAAELGRLNPQLPGSLFQMISRGIVAGRQYRLTFFVREDVLGSGNSAFTLNAEVLFFDDSGVQIGIGSQSLASTSIPETAYSQVQITTPITRDNVASAMVRFSFNPSHGNTNTVKVDDVVLECVPLTTNF
;
A
#
# COMPACT_ATOMS: atom_id res chain seq x y z
N MET A 1 -10.62 -4.58 17.94
CA MET A 1 -10.04 -3.42 17.21
C MET A 1 -8.55 -3.70 17.09
N SER A 2 -8.00 -3.72 15.87
CA SER A 2 -6.54 -3.79 15.68
C SER A 2 -5.91 -2.54 16.28
N VAL A 3 -4.94 -2.71 17.17
CA VAL A 3 -4.17 -1.59 17.73
C VAL A 3 -3.52 -0.84 16.56
N PRO A 4 -3.59 0.50 16.48
CA PRO A 4 -2.82 1.24 15.49
C PRO A 4 -1.34 0.92 15.72
N GLN A 5 -0.72 0.24 14.76
CA GLN A 5 0.73 0.02 14.79
C GLN A 5 1.41 1.37 14.54
N GLN A 6 2.08 1.87 15.58
CA GLN A 6 2.99 3.01 15.44
C GLN A 6 4.32 2.48 14.93
N PHE A 7 4.71 2.94 13.74
CA PHE A 7 6.06 2.75 13.24
C PHE A 7 6.88 3.97 13.66
N PHE A 8 7.89 3.77 14.51
CA PHE A 8 8.86 4.81 14.82
C PHE A 8 9.92 4.81 13.73
N LEU A 9 9.89 5.83 12.87
CA LEU A 9 10.98 6.09 11.93
C LEU A 9 11.98 7.04 12.62
N SER A 10 13.20 6.58 12.85
CA SER A 10 14.29 7.37 13.44
C SER A 10 15.16 8.10 12.42
N GLU A 11 14.90 7.92 11.11
CA GLU A 11 15.70 8.51 10.02
C GLU A 11 15.10 9.84 9.53
N GLN A 12 15.96 10.81 9.20
CA GLN A 12 15.57 12.05 8.51
C GLN A 12 15.23 11.72 7.04
N GLN A 13 13.99 11.31 6.78
CA GLN A 13 13.47 11.10 5.43
C GLN A 13 12.75 12.35 4.92
N PHE A 14 12.81 12.59 3.61
CA PHE A 14 11.99 13.63 2.98
C PHE A 14 10.52 13.17 2.96
N VAL A 15 9.69 13.80 3.77
CA VAL A 15 8.29 13.40 3.97
C VAL A 15 7.42 13.90 2.82
N LYS A 16 6.72 12.99 2.13
CA LYS A 16 5.70 13.37 1.14
C LYS A 16 4.37 13.60 1.85
N CYS A 17 3.99 14.87 1.97
CA CYS A 17 2.67 15.26 2.43
C CYS A 17 1.66 15.12 1.28
N ILE A 18 0.52 14.47 1.55
CA ILE A 18 -0.59 14.36 0.62
C ILE A 18 -1.84 14.90 1.33
N GLU A 19 -2.62 15.70 0.62
CA GLU A 19 -3.92 16.14 1.09
C GLU A 19 -4.96 15.04 0.83
N ILE A 20 -5.67 14.63 1.88
CA ILE A 20 -6.74 13.63 1.78
C ILE A 20 -8.02 14.17 2.41
N LYS A 21 -9.16 13.70 1.89
CA LYS A 21 -10.48 13.93 2.48
C LYS A 21 -10.90 12.69 3.27
N VAL A 22 -11.10 12.83 4.57
CA VAL A 22 -11.47 11.70 5.46
C VAL A 22 -12.61 12.07 6.42
N PRO A 23 -13.51 11.12 6.73
CA PRO A 23 -14.52 11.32 7.75
C PRO A 23 -13.90 11.20 9.15
N VAL A 24 -13.82 12.32 9.87
CA VAL A 24 -13.34 12.36 11.25
C VAL A 24 -14.53 12.16 12.19
N VAL A 25 -14.46 11.14 13.04
CA VAL A 25 -15.50 10.88 14.04
C VAL A 25 -15.38 11.91 15.18
N ILE A 26 -16.45 12.68 15.38
CA ILE A 26 -16.53 13.72 16.40
C ILE A 26 -17.01 13.14 17.73
N GLU A 27 -18.05 12.31 17.68
CA GLU A 27 -18.66 11.68 18.84
C GLU A 27 -19.41 10.41 18.41
N ALA A 28 -19.52 9.45 19.33
CA ALA A 28 -20.32 8.26 19.15
C ALA A 28 -21.29 8.10 20.32
N ALA A 29 -22.54 7.77 20.03
CA ALA A 29 -23.57 7.51 21.02
C ALA A 29 -24.17 6.13 20.81
N GLU A 30 -24.29 5.37 21.90
CA GLU A 30 -25.09 4.14 21.94
C GLU A 30 -26.54 4.51 22.22
N VAL A 31 -27.45 4.00 21.40
CA VAL A 31 -28.85 4.42 21.37
C VAL A 31 -29.73 3.19 21.54
N GLN A 32 -30.56 3.24 22.57
CA GLN A 32 -31.59 2.24 22.83
C GLN A 32 -32.98 2.85 22.59
N VAL A 33 -33.78 2.18 21.77
CA VAL A 33 -35.18 2.53 21.51
C VAL A 33 -36.04 1.34 21.88
N VAL A 34 -37.03 1.56 22.73
CA VAL A 34 -38.03 0.55 23.10
C VAL A 34 -39.33 0.88 22.40
N VAL A 35 -39.86 -0.06 21.63
CA VAL A 35 -41.10 0.06 20.88
C VAL A 35 -42.08 -0.98 21.42
N ASP A 36 -43.14 -0.51 22.08
CA ASP A 36 -44.23 -1.36 22.56
C ASP A 36 -45.41 -1.29 21.60
N ASN A 37 -45.99 -2.45 21.25
CA ASN A 37 -47.07 -2.53 20.28
C ASN A 37 -48.03 -3.70 20.54
N HIS A 38 -49.29 -3.52 20.11
CA HIS A 38 -50.26 -4.60 19.99
C HIS A 38 -50.68 -4.78 18.54
N VAL A 39 -50.50 -5.98 18.02
CA VAL A 39 -50.91 -6.33 16.66
C VAL A 39 -52.07 -7.32 16.70
N THR A 40 -53.04 -7.10 15.82
CA THR A 40 -54.15 -8.02 15.60
C THR A 40 -53.85 -8.89 14.39
N LEU A 41 -53.78 -10.20 14.59
CA LEU A 41 -53.53 -11.16 13.52
C LEU A 41 -54.76 -11.27 12.59
N PRO A 42 -54.55 -11.46 11.27
CA PRO A 42 -55.64 -11.64 10.32
C PRO A 42 -56.51 -12.86 10.60
N GLU A 43 -55.93 -13.89 11.23
CA GLU A 43 -56.57 -15.15 11.57
C GLU A 43 -56.29 -15.52 13.04
N LEU A 44 -57.07 -16.46 13.57
CA LEU A 44 -56.86 -16.98 14.92
C LEU A 44 -55.65 -17.92 14.93
N ALA A 45 -54.65 -17.57 15.75
CA ALA A 45 -53.46 -18.34 16.02
C ALA A 45 -53.60 -19.22 17.27
N ILE A 46 -52.99 -20.40 17.21
CA ILE A 46 -52.76 -21.28 18.36
C ILE A 46 -51.51 -20.82 19.11
N LYS A 47 -50.44 -20.48 18.39
CA LYS A 47 -49.17 -19.99 18.93
C LYS A 47 -48.44 -19.08 17.94
N ILE A 48 -47.55 -18.25 18.46
CA ILE A 48 -46.52 -17.56 17.68
C ILE A 48 -45.31 -18.49 17.57
N ASP A 49 -44.79 -18.66 16.36
CA ASP A 49 -43.59 -19.45 16.10
C ASP A 49 -42.34 -18.59 16.31
N LYS A 50 -42.26 -17.47 15.59
CA LYS A 50 -41.17 -16.49 15.70
C LYS A 50 -41.58 -15.13 15.14
N ILE A 51 -40.90 -14.10 15.58
CA ILE A 51 -40.97 -12.76 14.99
C ILE A 51 -39.57 -12.40 14.49
N ILE A 52 -39.47 -12.08 13.21
CA ILE A 52 -38.23 -11.59 12.61
C ILE A 52 -38.37 -10.07 12.49
N ALA A 53 -37.38 -9.32 12.97
CA ALA A 53 -37.40 -7.87 12.93
C ALA A 53 -36.15 -7.31 12.25
N SER A 54 -36.31 -6.16 11.60
CA SER A 54 -35.22 -5.40 10.99
C SER A 54 -35.54 -3.92 11.00
N VAL A 55 -34.51 -3.08 11.11
CA VAL A 55 -34.67 -1.63 10.97
C VAL A 55 -34.51 -1.25 9.50
N ARG A 56 -35.45 -0.46 8.98
CA ARG A 56 -35.44 0.12 7.64
C ARG A 56 -35.46 1.65 7.72
N ASP A 57 -35.07 2.30 6.63
CA ASP A 57 -35.17 3.75 6.44
C ASP A 57 -34.54 4.58 7.58
N LEU A 58 -33.45 4.08 8.16
CA LEU A 58 -32.78 4.73 9.28
C LEU A 58 -32.12 6.04 8.81
N ARG A 59 -32.46 7.15 9.48
CA ARG A 59 -31.97 8.50 9.19
C ARG A 59 -31.55 9.19 10.48
N GLY A 60 -30.50 10.00 10.39
CA GLY A 60 -29.99 10.82 11.48
C GLY A 60 -29.97 12.28 11.07
N ASN A 61 -30.75 13.11 11.74
CA ASN A 61 -30.74 14.55 11.57
C ASN A 61 -30.00 15.21 12.74
N LEU A 62 -29.11 16.15 12.43
CA LEU A 62 -28.30 16.84 13.42
C LEU A 62 -28.94 18.16 13.81
N VAL A 63 -28.96 18.45 15.11
CA VAL A 63 -29.38 19.74 15.66
C VAL A 63 -28.14 20.53 16.03
N PHE A 64 -27.97 21.66 15.35
CA PHE A 64 -26.88 22.59 15.55
C PHE A 64 -27.34 23.77 16.42
N VAL A 65 -26.40 24.30 17.20
CA VAL A 65 -26.54 25.52 17.98
C VAL A 65 -25.47 26.49 17.47
N ASP A 66 -25.92 27.65 16.98
CA ASP A 66 -25.02 28.75 16.63
C ASP A 66 -24.81 29.59 17.88
N GLU A 67 -23.60 29.61 18.43
CA GLU A 67 -23.25 30.59 19.46
C GLU A 67 -22.82 31.86 18.74
N THR A 68 -23.75 32.80 18.53
CA THR A 68 -23.36 34.17 18.23
C THR A 68 -22.67 34.72 19.46
N GLN A 69 -21.34 34.89 19.41
CA GLN A 69 -20.63 35.66 20.42
C GLN A 69 -21.30 37.04 20.52
N SER A 70 -22.04 37.25 21.61
CA SER A 70 -22.72 38.51 21.94
C SER A 70 -21.71 39.54 22.45
N GLY A 71 -20.68 39.82 21.66
CA GLY A 71 -19.74 40.93 21.86
C GLY A 71 -19.91 41.94 20.74
N ASP A 72 -19.79 43.23 21.06
CA ASP A 72 -19.92 44.34 20.11
C ASP A 72 -19.26 44.03 18.76
N ILE A 73 -20.03 44.18 17.68
CA ILE A 73 -19.55 43.97 16.32
C ILE A 73 -18.56 45.10 15.99
N VAL A 74 -17.29 44.90 16.33
CA VAL A 74 -16.20 45.69 15.77
C VAL A 74 -15.87 45.07 14.41
N LEU A 75 -16.38 45.69 13.35
CA LEU A 75 -16.03 45.33 11.97
C LEU A 75 -14.54 45.61 11.75
N VAL A 76 -13.68 44.61 11.95
CA VAL A 76 -12.29 44.64 11.51
C VAL A 76 -12.25 44.09 10.07
N PRO A 77 -11.88 44.91 9.07
CA PRO A 77 -11.76 44.43 7.69
C PRO A 77 -10.67 43.35 7.60
N GLY A 78 -11.02 42.15 7.14
CA GLY A 78 -10.07 41.06 6.85
C GLY A 78 -10.19 39.80 7.70
N HIS A 79 -10.95 39.82 8.80
CA HIS A 79 -11.20 38.61 9.61
C HIS A 79 -12.57 38.02 9.29
N LYS A 80 -12.61 36.79 8.74
CA LYS A 80 -13.84 35.99 8.73
C LYS A 80 -14.18 35.69 10.18
N HIS A 81 -15.27 36.24 10.70
CA HIS A 81 -15.86 35.75 11.94
C HIS A 81 -16.30 34.30 11.71
N GLN A 82 -15.48 33.35 12.13
CA GLN A 82 -15.84 31.94 12.13
C GLN A 82 -17.01 31.82 13.12
N ARG A 83 -18.20 31.54 12.59
CA ARG A 83 -19.34 31.22 13.45
C ARG A 83 -19.03 29.86 14.05
N ASP A 84 -18.90 29.81 15.38
CA ASP A 84 -18.72 28.56 16.10
C ASP A 84 -20.03 27.76 16.01
N VAL A 85 -20.13 26.90 15.01
CA VAL A 85 -21.26 25.98 14.86
C VAL A 85 -20.98 24.78 15.75
N LYS A 86 -21.89 24.48 16.67
CA LYS A 86 -21.78 23.32 17.56
C LYS A 86 -22.91 22.35 17.33
N VAL A 87 -22.61 21.06 17.17
CA VAL A 87 -23.62 20.01 17.18
C VAL A 87 -23.95 19.62 18.61
N ARG A 88 -25.25 19.52 18.93
CA ARG A 88 -25.71 19.22 20.30
C ARG A 88 -26.58 17.98 20.40
N LYS A 89 -27.43 17.72 19.40
CA LYS A 89 -28.39 16.62 19.45
C LYS A 89 -28.44 15.87 18.13
N ILE A 90 -28.82 14.61 18.22
CA ILE A 90 -29.12 13.75 17.08
C ILE A 90 -30.59 13.33 17.18
N ILE A 91 -31.34 13.54 16.10
CA ILE A 91 -32.69 13.00 15.93
C ILE A 91 -32.58 11.79 15.02
N ILE A 92 -32.85 10.62 15.56
CA ILE A 92 -32.78 9.34 14.86
C ILE A 92 -34.20 8.89 14.57
N SER A 93 -34.49 8.58 13.31
CA SER A 93 -35.80 8.07 12.90
C SER A 93 -35.64 6.90 11.95
N GLY A 94 -36.58 5.97 11.98
CA GLY A 94 -36.61 4.83 11.07
C GLY A 94 -37.91 4.03 11.22
N THR A 95 -37.97 2.89 10.55
CA THR A 95 -39.11 1.98 10.58
C THR A 95 -38.66 0.62 11.09
N LEU A 96 -39.28 0.14 12.15
CA LEU A 96 -39.16 -1.23 12.61
C LEU A 96 -40.06 -2.12 11.75
N HIS A 97 -39.47 -2.84 10.81
CA HIS A 97 -40.16 -3.83 9.99
C HIS A 97 -40.13 -5.19 10.68
N LYS A 98 -41.31 -5.77 10.93
CA LYS A 98 -41.47 -7.08 11.56
C LYS A 98 -42.23 -8.02 10.64
N GLN A 99 -41.83 -9.29 10.68
CA GLN A 99 -42.56 -10.40 10.08
C GLN A 99 -42.88 -11.43 11.17
N ILE A 100 -44.18 -11.62 11.40
CA ILE A 100 -44.71 -12.46 12.49
C ILE A 100 -45.14 -13.78 11.87
N PHE A 101 -44.50 -14.88 12.29
CA PHE A 101 -44.86 -16.24 11.90
C PHE A 101 -45.69 -16.89 13.01
N TYR A 102 -46.82 -17.47 12.64
CA TYR A 102 -47.76 -18.06 13.59
C TYR A 102 -48.43 -19.31 13.01
N VAL A 103 -48.95 -20.17 13.91
CA VAL A 103 -49.69 -21.38 13.53
C VAL A 103 -51.18 -21.12 13.70
N ASN A 104 -51.97 -21.26 12.63
CA ASN A 104 -53.41 -21.05 12.67
C ASN A 104 -54.15 -22.29 13.25
N LYS A 105 -55.49 -22.20 13.36
CA LYS A 105 -56.34 -23.30 13.85
C LYS A 105 -56.28 -24.59 13.03
N ASN A 106 -55.82 -24.53 11.78
CA ASN A 106 -55.67 -25.68 10.90
C ASN A 106 -54.26 -26.31 10.95
N ASN A 107 -53.42 -25.90 11.91
CA ASN A 107 -52.01 -26.28 12.02
C ASN A 107 -51.14 -25.84 10.82
N GLU A 108 -51.55 -24.79 10.10
CA GLU A 108 -50.76 -24.23 9.01
C GLU A 108 -49.89 -23.08 9.51
N VAL A 109 -48.66 -22.99 9.00
CA VAL A 109 -47.78 -21.84 9.25
C VAL A 109 -48.20 -20.68 8.34
N ARG A 110 -48.56 -19.56 8.94
CA ARG A 110 -48.91 -18.31 8.28
C ARG A 110 -47.94 -17.21 8.70
N HIS A 111 -47.91 -16.13 7.93
CA HIS A 111 -47.15 -14.94 8.31
C HIS A 111 -47.92 -13.66 8.00
N THR A 112 -47.62 -12.61 8.75
CA THR A 112 -48.06 -11.23 8.48
C THR A 112 -46.91 -10.27 8.73
N SER A 113 -46.88 -9.15 8.02
CA SER A 113 -45.89 -8.10 8.23
C SER A 113 -46.49 -6.88 8.92
N GLU A 114 -45.64 -6.13 9.61
CA GLU A 114 -45.99 -4.87 10.27
C GLU A 114 -44.80 -3.91 10.19
N ASP A 115 -45.08 -2.64 9.94
CA ASP A 115 -44.11 -1.55 9.93
C ASP A 115 -44.46 -0.55 11.03
N ILE A 116 -43.53 -0.30 11.95
CA ILE A 116 -43.72 0.64 13.05
C ILE A 116 -42.68 1.75 12.98
N PRO A 117 -43.07 3.00 12.69
CA PRO A 117 -42.15 4.12 12.71
C PRO A 117 -41.70 4.41 14.14
N PHE A 118 -40.42 4.71 14.33
CA PHE A 118 -39.89 5.18 15.61
C PHE A 118 -39.05 6.45 15.42
N THR A 119 -38.96 7.24 16.49
CA THR A 119 -38.08 8.41 16.55
C THR A 119 -37.48 8.51 17.95
N LYS A 120 -36.18 8.80 18.04
CA LYS A 120 -35.44 8.99 19.28
C LYS A 120 -34.56 10.22 19.17
N MET A 121 -34.65 11.11 20.15
CA MET A 121 -33.70 12.19 20.32
C MET A 121 -32.61 11.77 21.31
N VAL A 122 -31.36 12.05 20.95
CA VAL A 122 -30.18 11.75 21.74
C VAL A 122 -29.39 13.04 21.91
N ASP A 123 -29.15 13.43 23.16
CA ASP A 123 -28.27 14.54 23.48
C ASP A 123 -26.82 14.05 23.44
N LEU A 124 -25.95 14.81 22.79
CA LEU A 124 -24.51 14.59 22.88
C LEU A 124 -24.03 14.98 24.28
N SER A 125 -23.00 14.28 24.78
CA SER A 125 -22.44 14.49 26.11
C SER A 125 -22.04 15.95 26.36
N LYS A 126 -21.51 16.61 25.34
CA LYS A 126 -21.20 18.05 25.29
C LYS A 126 -21.43 18.57 23.86
N PRO A 127 -21.77 19.85 23.67
CA PRO A 127 -21.73 20.47 22.36
C PRO A 127 -20.35 20.29 21.71
N LYS A 128 -20.31 19.81 20.46
CA LYS A 128 -19.05 19.57 19.74
C LYS A 128 -18.91 20.56 18.60
N GLU A 129 -17.74 21.17 18.50
CA GLU A 129 -17.41 22.10 17.42
C GLU A 129 -17.26 21.35 16.09
N VAL A 130 -17.79 21.98 15.04
CA VAL A 130 -17.70 21.52 13.65
C VAL A 130 -17.16 22.65 12.79
N ASP A 131 -16.34 22.32 11.80
CA ASP A 131 -15.72 23.30 10.91
C ASP A 131 -16.73 23.74 9.83
N ASN A 132 -17.48 22.78 9.27
CA ASN A 132 -18.50 23.03 8.26
C ASN A 132 -19.75 22.18 8.50
N ARG A 133 -20.86 22.84 8.84
CA ARG A 133 -22.18 22.23 9.04
C ARG A 133 -22.62 21.29 7.92
N ASN A 134 -22.30 21.62 6.66
CA ASN A 134 -22.75 20.85 5.50
C ASN A 134 -21.99 19.54 5.30
N ASP A 135 -20.83 19.39 5.95
CA ASP A 135 -19.96 18.22 5.85
C ASP A 135 -20.15 17.27 7.04
N VAL A 136 -21.10 17.56 7.93
CA VAL A 136 -21.40 16.73 9.11
C VAL A 136 -22.58 15.79 8.83
N PHE A 137 -22.40 14.51 9.11
CA PHE A 137 -23.42 13.48 8.90
C PHE A 137 -23.38 12.40 9.99
N VAL A 138 -24.42 11.58 10.04
CA VAL A 138 -24.54 10.47 11.00
C VAL A 138 -24.34 9.15 10.29
N GLN A 139 -23.44 8.33 10.83
CA GLN A 139 -23.26 6.95 10.42
C GLN A 139 -23.78 5.99 11.48
N PHE A 140 -24.56 5.00 11.07
CA PHE A 140 -25.11 3.99 11.96
C PHE A 140 -24.34 2.68 11.87
N HIS A 141 -24.02 2.08 13.01
CA HIS A 141 -23.30 0.81 13.13
C HIS A 141 -23.94 -0.05 14.22
N SER A 142 -23.64 -1.36 14.22
CA SER A 142 -24.04 -2.29 15.28
C SER A 142 -25.54 -2.25 15.59
N ILE A 143 -26.37 -2.31 14.55
CA ILE A 143 -27.83 -2.28 14.68
C ILE A 143 -28.30 -3.69 15.04
N ASP A 144 -28.87 -3.83 16.23
CA ASP A 144 -29.43 -5.06 16.75
C ASP A 144 -30.89 -4.82 17.18
N VAL A 145 -31.73 -5.84 17.03
CA VAL A 145 -33.15 -5.77 17.40
C VAL A 145 -33.53 -7.06 18.10
N ASP A 146 -33.93 -6.93 19.36
CA ASP A 146 -34.56 -7.99 20.11
C ASP A 146 -36.07 -7.76 20.19
N VAL A 147 -36.86 -8.83 20.11
CA VAL A 147 -38.33 -8.75 20.20
C VAL A 147 -38.82 -9.78 21.17
N ASN A 148 -39.50 -9.31 22.22
CA ASN A 148 -40.24 -10.14 23.15
C ASN A 148 -41.73 -10.06 22.84
N TRP A 149 -42.45 -11.18 22.98
CA TRP A 149 -43.87 -11.23 22.63
C TRP A 149 -44.68 -12.13 23.56
N GLU A 150 -45.96 -11.81 23.65
CA GLU A 150 -46.97 -12.60 24.35
C GLU A 150 -48.26 -12.69 23.52
N LEU A 151 -48.79 -13.91 23.33
CA LEU A 151 -50.08 -14.12 22.69
C LEU A 151 -51.21 -13.94 23.73
N VAL A 152 -51.62 -12.69 23.93
CA VAL A 152 -52.66 -12.31 24.92
C VAL A 152 -54.01 -12.96 24.60
N ARG A 153 -54.35 -13.08 23.31
CA ARG A 153 -55.55 -13.80 22.81
C ARG A 153 -55.21 -14.45 21.47
N ALA A 154 -56.03 -15.40 21.03
CA ALA A 154 -55.82 -16.11 19.76
C ALA A 154 -55.59 -15.19 18.54
N SER A 155 -56.08 -13.95 18.52
CA SER A 155 -55.77 -12.98 17.45
C SER A 155 -54.98 -11.75 17.91
N ARG A 156 -54.54 -11.64 19.17
CA ARG A 156 -53.92 -10.42 19.70
C ARG A 156 -52.57 -10.72 20.35
N VAL A 157 -51.52 -10.16 19.76
CA VAL A 157 -50.14 -10.33 20.23
C VAL A 157 -49.68 -9.01 20.83
N HIS A 158 -49.16 -9.05 22.05
CA HIS A 158 -48.41 -7.96 22.67
C HIS A 158 -46.93 -8.17 22.37
N GLN A 159 -46.22 -7.11 22.01
CA GLN A 159 -44.84 -7.17 21.55
C GLN A 159 -44.07 -5.97 22.07
N THR A 160 -42.89 -6.24 22.62
CA THR A 160 -41.94 -5.21 23.04
C THR A 160 -40.63 -5.45 22.29
N ALA A 161 -40.29 -4.53 21.40
CA ALA A 161 -39.04 -4.57 20.64
C ALA A 161 -38.02 -3.60 21.24
N VAL A 162 -36.77 -4.06 21.39
CA VAL A 162 -35.64 -3.26 21.85
C VAL A 162 -34.65 -3.15 20.69
N ILE A 163 -34.45 -1.93 20.21
CA ILE A 163 -33.51 -1.61 19.14
C ILE A 163 -32.28 -0.99 19.79
N VAL A 164 -31.10 -1.57 19.54
CA VAL A 164 -29.81 -1.04 19.98
C VAL A 164 -28.99 -0.69 18.75
N LEU A 165 -28.43 0.52 18.71
CA LEU A 165 -27.56 0.95 17.61
C LEU A 165 -26.51 1.94 18.08
N THR A 166 -25.40 2.01 17.35
CA THR A 166 -24.37 3.05 17.54
C THR A 166 -24.53 4.13 16.46
N ALA A 167 -24.81 5.37 16.88
CA ALA A 167 -24.82 6.53 16.02
C ALA A 167 -23.50 7.30 16.15
N LYS A 168 -22.72 7.37 15.06
CA LYS A 168 -21.48 8.15 14.99
C LYS A 168 -21.72 9.44 14.23
N VAL A 169 -21.40 10.57 14.84
CA VAL A 169 -21.37 11.86 14.16
C VAL A 169 -19.98 12.02 13.56
N ALA A 170 -19.91 12.15 12.23
CA ALA A 170 -18.67 12.32 11.50
C ALA A 170 -18.72 13.61 10.68
N GLU A 171 -17.56 14.23 10.50
CA GLU A 171 -17.37 15.37 9.62
C GLU A 171 -16.28 15.07 8.60
N ASP A 172 -16.59 15.33 7.34
CA ASP A 172 -15.65 15.21 6.25
C ASP A 172 -14.61 16.35 6.32
N ARG A 173 -13.36 16.03 6.66
CA ARG A 173 -12.27 17.00 6.77
C ARG A 173 -11.17 16.75 5.75
N GLN A 174 -10.58 17.83 5.25
CA GLN A 174 -9.34 17.80 4.48
C GLN A 174 -8.16 17.89 5.46
N ILE A 175 -7.30 16.87 5.46
CA ILE A 175 -6.11 16.84 6.30
C ILE A 175 -4.88 16.54 5.44
N PHE A 176 -3.75 17.12 5.83
CA PHE A 176 -2.46 16.71 5.31
C PHE A 176 -1.98 15.49 6.10
N VAL A 177 -1.78 14.39 5.39
CA VAL A 177 -1.12 13.21 5.97
C VAL A 177 0.30 13.12 5.45
N GLN A 178 1.20 12.79 6.37
CA GLN A 178 2.52 12.33 6.01
C GLN A 178 2.40 10.88 5.54
N THR A 179 2.69 10.65 4.26
CA THR A 179 2.78 9.29 3.76
C THR A 179 4.19 8.77 4.00
N CYS A 180 4.32 7.71 4.79
CA CYS A 180 5.56 6.95 4.85
C CYS A 180 5.59 6.05 3.62
N PRO A 181 6.67 6.04 2.82
CA PRO A 181 6.85 4.97 1.86
C PRO A 181 6.77 3.65 2.65
N ARG A 182 5.90 2.72 2.23
CA ARG A 182 6.02 1.35 2.75
C ARG A 182 7.48 0.96 2.54
N PRO A 183 8.20 0.44 3.54
CA PRO A 183 9.51 -0.11 3.30
C PRO A 183 9.29 -1.22 2.28
N ARG A 184 9.60 -0.96 1.00
CA ARG A 184 9.55 -2.00 0.00
C ARG A 184 10.58 -3.01 0.48
N GLU A 185 10.12 -4.22 0.76
CA GLU A 185 11.01 -5.31 1.08
C GLU A 185 11.95 -5.49 -0.11
N CYS A 186 13.20 -5.88 0.16
CA CYS A 186 14.11 -6.21 -0.90
C CYS A 186 13.45 -7.30 -1.75
N PRO A 187 13.21 -7.09 -3.05
CA PRO A 187 12.73 -8.16 -3.90
C PRO A 187 13.71 -9.34 -3.85
N GLU A 188 13.17 -10.54 -3.75
CA GLU A 188 13.97 -11.76 -3.78
C GLU A 188 14.54 -12.01 -5.18
N GLY A 189 15.75 -12.58 -5.21
CA GLY A 189 16.40 -13.04 -6.44
C GLY A 189 17.18 -11.97 -7.20
N ASN A 190 17.61 -12.37 -8.40
CA ASN A 190 18.44 -11.55 -9.28
C ASN A 190 17.60 -10.49 -10.00
N LEU A 191 17.98 -9.22 -9.87
CA LEU A 191 17.30 -8.09 -10.50
C LEU A 191 17.72 -7.89 -11.97
N VAL A 192 18.87 -8.44 -12.34
CA VAL A 192 19.35 -8.46 -13.72
C VAL A 192 18.61 -9.54 -14.49
N ARG A 193 18.20 -9.22 -15.72
CA ARG A 193 17.63 -10.19 -16.67
C ARG A 193 18.74 -10.90 -17.41
N ASP A 194 18.60 -12.22 -17.56
CA ASP A 194 19.59 -13.05 -18.23
C ASP A 194 21.00 -12.82 -17.67
N GLY A 195 21.13 -12.95 -16.34
CA GLY A 195 22.38 -12.77 -15.62
C GLY A 195 23.47 -13.76 -16.04
N GLY A 196 23.07 -14.99 -16.42
CA GLY A 196 23.96 -15.99 -17.00
C GLY A 196 24.33 -15.74 -18.46
N LEU A 197 23.83 -14.67 -19.10
CA LEU A 197 24.22 -14.25 -20.45
C LEU A 197 24.01 -15.36 -21.50
N GLU A 198 22.86 -16.02 -21.48
CA GLU A 198 22.55 -17.19 -22.32
C GLU A 198 21.77 -16.85 -23.58
N ILE A 199 21.16 -15.66 -23.65
CA ILE A 199 20.18 -15.32 -24.69
C ILE A 199 20.74 -14.26 -25.62
N TRP A 200 21.09 -14.69 -26.84
CA TRP A 200 21.72 -13.87 -27.87
C TRP A 200 20.90 -13.84 -29.17
N ALA A 201 20.79 -12.67 -29.78
CA ALA A 201 20.18 -12.52 -31.10
C ALA A 201 21.15 -12.99 -32.21
N ASP A 202 22.45 -12.74 -32.00
CA ASP A 202 23.56 -13.28 -32.77
C ASP A 202 24.84 -13.28 -31.90
N ALA A 203 25.98 -13.67 -32.48
CA ALA A 203 27.23 -13.82 -31.74
C ALA A 203 27.78 -12.56 -31.04
N ALA A 204 27.30 -11.35 -31.35
CA ALA A 204 27.76 -10.09 -30.75
C ALA A 204 26.65 -9.31 -30.02
N HIS A 205 25.39 -9.71 -30.15
CA HIS A 205 24.24 -8.96 -29.64
C HIS A 205 23.42 -9.79 -28.63
N PRO A 206 23.65 -9.61 -27.31
CA PRO A 206 22.81 -10.21 -26.28
C PRO A 206 21.43 -9.54 -26.24
N VAL A 207 20.37 -10.31 -25.95
CA VAL A 207 18.98 -9.83 -26.08
C VAL A 207 18.60 -8.85 -24.97
N PHE A 208 19.06 -9.09 -23.74
CA PHE A 208 18.69 -8.29 -22.57
C PHE A 208 19.76 -7.28 -22.16
N TRP A 209 20.88 -7.23 -22.86
CA TRP A 209 22.04 -6.42 -22.52
C TRP A 209 22.43 -5.52 -23.70
N GLY A 210 22.82 -4.29 -23.41
CA GLY A 210 23.55 -3.47 -24.36
C GLY A 210 25.01 -3.90 -24.41
N ALA A 211 25.56 -4.04 -25.61
CA ALA A 211 26.92 -4.53 -25.81
C ALA A 211 27.66 -3.71 -26.87
N SER A 212 28.96 -3.51 -26.66
CA SER A 212 29.89 -2.91 -27.62
C SER A 212 31.26 -3.56 -27.48
N ASN A 213 31.85 -4.02 -28.58
CA ASN A 213 33.09 -4.81 -28.57
C ASN A 213 33.00 -6.02 -27.62
N VAL A 214 31.89 -6.75 -27.73
CA VAL A 214 31.59 -7.98 -26.97
C VAL A 214 31.17 -9.05 -27.96
N ALA A 215 31.51 -10.31 -27.67
CA ALA A 215 30.94 -11.46 -28.36
C ALA A 215 30.62 -12.59 -27.37
N GLN A 216 29.72 -13.48 -27.75
CA GLN A 216 29.44 -14.69 -26.98
C GLN A 216 30.63 -15.66 -27.04
N THR A 217 30.81 -16.43 -25.98
CA THR A 217 31.84 -17.46 -25.87
C THR A 217 31.27 -18.72 -25.21
N THR A 218 31.80 -19.89 -25.55
CA THR A 218 31.39 -21.19 -24.97
C THR A 218 32.30 -21.65 -23.84
N ILE A 219 33.33 -20.87 -23.51
CA ILE A 219 34.09 -21.05 -22.28
C ILE A 219 33.30 -20.34 -21.20
N THR A 220 32.56 -21.09 -20.41
CA THR A 220 31.63 -20.54 -19.42
C THR A 220 31.97 -20.96 -18.00
N HIS A 221 31.41 -20.23 -17.04
CA HIS A 221 31.32 -20.67 -15.65
C HIS A 221 30.02 -21.46 -15.44
N GLY A 222 28.90 -20.93 -15.97
CA GLY A 222 27.57 -21.52 -15.92
C GLY A 222 26.98 -21.70 -17.33
N GLY A 223 25.97 -22.57 -17.46
CA GLY A 223 25.20 -22.69 -18.70
C GLY A 223 26.00 -22.95 -19.99
N SER A 224 25.60 -22.33 -21.10
CA SER A 224 26.12 -22.59 -22.46
C SER A 224 26.92 -21.43 -23.06
N PHE A 225 26.62 -20.19 -22.64
CA PHE A 225 27.27 -18.99 -23.16
C PHE A 225 27.71 -18.04 -22.04
N ALA A 226 28.78 -17.30 -22.31
CA ALA A 226 29.23 -16.17 -21.50
C ALA A 226 29.54 -14.98 -22.42
N ALA A 227 29.76 -13.78 -21.85
CA ALA A 227 30.15 -12.59 -22.62
C ALA A 227 31.66 -12.36 -22.58
N GLU A 228 32.30 -12.24 -23.74
CA GLU A 228 33.72 -11.90 -23.88
C GLU A 228 33.90 -10.47 -24.40
N LEU A 229 34.38 -9.58 -23.53
CA LEU A 229 34.65 -8.17 -23.84
C LEU A 229 36.06 -8.02 -24.43
N GLY A 230 36.19 -7.17 -25.45
CA GLY A 230 37.43 -6.99 -26.21
C GLY A 230 37.57 -7.96 -27.38
N ARG A 231 36.60 -8.85 -27.62
CA ARG A 231 36.71 -9.92 -28.61
C ARG A 231 36.77 -9.44 -30.05
N LEU A 232 36.05 -8.37 -30.39
CA LEU A 232 36.04 -7.84 -31.77
C LEU A 232 37.35 -7.08 -32.05
N ASN A 233 37.85 -6.34 -31.05
CA ASN A 233 39.15 -5.70 -31.10
C ASN A 233 39.72 -5.48 -29.68
N PRO A 234 40.78 -6.19 -29.26
CA PRO A 234 41.33 -6.09 -27.91
C PRO A 234 42.06 -4.77 -27.63
N GLN A 235 42.26 -3.91 -28.66
CA GLN A 235 42.85 -2.56 -28.52
C GLN A 235 41.79 -1.47 -28.32
N LEU A 236 40.50 -1.78 -28.47
CA LEU A 236 39.41 -0.81 -28.31
C LEU A 236 38.63 -1.04 -27.01
N PRO A 237 38.09 0.01 -26.39
CA PRO A 237 37.19 -0.15 -25.26
C PRO A 237 35.98 -1.03 -25.61
N GLY A 238 35.49 -1.77 -24.63
CA GLY A 238 34.27 -2.56 -24.74
C GLY A 238 33.34 -2.32 -23.57
N SER A 239 32.05 -2.52 -23.78
CA SER A 239 31.06 -2.37 -22.72
C SER A 239 29.95 -3.40 -22.81
N LEU A 240 29.50 -3.86 -21.65
CA LEU A 240 28.33 -4.71 -21.46
C LEU A 240 27.48 -4.08 -20.35
N PHE A 241 26.22 -3.75 -20.61
CA PHE A 241 25.40 -3.04 -19.63
C PHE A 241 23.92 -3.40 -19.72
N GLN A 242 23.20 -3.26 -18.61
CA GLN A 242 21.76 -3.44 -18.54
C GLN A 242 21.13 -2.41 -17.63
N MET A 243 19.99 -1.85 -18.08
CA MET A 243 19.14 -0.98 -17.27
C MET A 243 18.09 -1.79 -16.50
N ILE A 244 18.04 -1.60 -15.19
CA ILE A 244 17.09 -2.21 -14.25
C ILE A 244 16.16 -1.12 -13.73
N SER A 245 14.92 -1.12 -14.20
CA SER A 245 13.88 -0.15 -13.81
C SER A 245 12.81 -0.74 -12.86
N ARG A 246 12.91 -2.03 -12.53
CA ARG A 246 11.97 -2.73 -11.64
C ARG A 246 12.74 -3.35 -10.48
N GLY A 247 12.15 -3.32 -9.29
CA GLY A 247 12.75 -3.90 -8.08
C GLY A 247 13.82 -3.04 -7.41
N ILE A 248 14.10 -1.83 -7.91
CA ILE A 248 14.94 -0.87 -7.20
C ILE A 248 14.12 -0.17 -6.12
N VAL A 249 14.61 -0.30 -4.91
CA VAL A 249 14.08 0.23 -3.66
C VAL A 249 15.08 1.20 -3.03
N ALA A 250 14.57 2.34 -2.57
CA ALA A 250 15.31 3.36 -1.85
C ALA A 250 15.73 2.93 -0.43
N GLY A 251 16.78 3.55 0.12
CA GLY A 251 17.28 3.22 1.46
C GLY A 251 17.88 1.81 1.58
N ARG A 252 18.26 1.18 0.47
CA ARG A 252 18.85 -0.17 0.46
C ARG A 252 20.28 -0.16 -0.08
N GLN A 253 21.05 -1.17 0.30
CA GLN A 253 22.30 -1.52 -0.38
C GLN A 253 22.03 -2.59 -1.42
N TYR A 254 22.84 -2.62 -2.47
CA TYR A 254 22.81 -3.67 -3.48
C TYR A 254 24.14 -4.38 -3.51
N ARG A 255 24.10 -5.67 -3.84
CA ARG A 255 25.28 -6.50 -4.03
C ARG A 255 25.30 -6.99 -5.46
N LEU A 256 26.32 -6.58 -6.21
CA LEU A 256 26.63 -7.11 -7.52
C LEU A 256 27.66 -8.24 -7.36
N THR A 257 27.35 -9.42 -7.86
CA THR A 257 28.22 -10.58 -7.89
C THR A 257 28.34 -11.05 -9.33
N PHE A 258 29.53 -11.41 -9.78
CA PHE A 258 29.74 -11.94 -11.13
C PHE A 258 31.02 -12.79 -11.16
N PHE A 259 31.14 -13.64 -12.17
CA PHE A 259 32.34 -14.42 -12.43
C PHE A 259 33.13 -13.79 -13.57
N VAL A 260 34.44 -13.68 -13.39
CA VAL A 260 35.36 -13.09 -14.36
C VAL A 260 36.56 -13.98 -14.58
N ARG A 261 37.01 -14.02 -15.84
CA ARG A 261 38.20 -14.75 -16.29
C ARG A 261 38.85 -14.01 -17.44
N GLU A 262 40.17 -14.07 -17.54
CA GLU A 262 40.90 -13.55 -18.69
C GLU A 262 41.03 -14.61 -19.80
N ASP A 263 41.04 -14.16 -21.06
CA ASP A 263 41.45 -14.98 -22.20
C ASP A 263 42.79 -14.49 -22.74
N VAL A 264 43.75 -15.41 -22.81
CA VAL A 264 45.06 -15.13 -23.38
C VAL A 264 45.03 -15.43 -24.87
N LEU A 265 45.19 -14.38 -25.70
CA LEU A 265 45.25 -14.52 -27.16
C LEU A 265 46.70 -14.36 -27.64
N GLY A 266 47.22 -15.38 -28.34
CA GLY A 266 48.51 -15.31 -29.03
C GLY A 266 49.70 -15.08 -28.08
N SER A 267 50.51 -14.04 -28.33
CA SER A 267 51.73 -13.73 -27.54
C SER A 267 51.46 -13.18 -26.13
N GLY A 268 50.20 -12.98 -25.75
CA GLY A 268 49.76 -12.83 -24.37
C GLY A 268 50.23 -11.56 -23.65
N ASN A 269 50.05 -10.37 -24.25
CA ASN A 269 50.24 -9.12 -23.51
C ASN A 269 48.92 -8.72 -22.81
N SER A 270 48.89 -8.96 -21.50
CA SER A 270 47.79 -8.61 -20.62
C SER A 270 47.95 -7.18 -20.11
N ALA A 271 47.22 -6.24 -20.71
CA ALA A 271 47.33 -4.83 -20.42
C ALA A 271 45.97 -4.12 -20.49
N PHE A 272 45.00 -4.58 -19.70
CA PHE A 272 43.68 -3.96 -19.61
C PHE A 272 43.19 -3.81 -18.17
N THR A 273 42.11 -3.02 -18.02
CA THR A 273 41.36 -2.87 -16.79
C THR A 273 39.87 -3.13 -17.06
N LEU A 274 39.23 -3.96 -16.23
CA LEU A 274 37.78 -4.15 -16.23
C LEU A 274 37.16 -3.34 -15.10
N ASN A 275 36.27 -2.40 -15.44
CA ASN A 275 35.48 -1.65 -14.47
C ASN A 275 34.08 -2.23 -14.39
N ALA A 276 33.69 -2.69 -13.21
CA ALA A 276 32.33 -3.13 -12.91
C ALA A 276 31.63 -2.08 -12.05
N GLU A 277 30.47 -1.60 -12.49
CA GLU A 277 29.78 -0.46 -11.92
C GLU A 277 28.28 -0.72 -11.79
N VAL A 278 27.70 -0.24 -10.70
CA VAL A 278 26.25 -0.12 -10.48
C VAL A 278 25.94 1.36 -10.33
N LEU A 279 25.31 1.96 -11.34
CA LEU A 279 24.94 3.37 -11.36
C LEU A 279 23.47 3.51 -10.99
N PHE A 280 23.11 4.43 -10.11
CA PHE A 280 21.73 4.68 -9.70
C PHE A 280 21.22 5.99 -10.27
N PHE A 281 19.96 6.00 -10.71
CA PHE A 281 19.31 7.16 -11.32
C PHE A 281 17.99 7.48 -10.64
N ASP A 282 17.63 8.76 -10.61
CA ASP A 282 16.29 9.21 -10.22
C ASP A 282 15.26 9.12 -11.36
N ASP A 283 14.01 9.49 -11.08
CA ASP A 283 12.91 9.48 -12.05
C ASP A 283 13.15 10.41 -13.26
N SER A 284 14.06 11.39 -13.14
CA SER A 284 14.43 12.31 -14.21
C SER A 284 15.64 11.82 -15.04
N GLY A 285 16.21 10.66 -14.69
CA GLY A 285 17.37 10.08 -15.34
C GLY A 285 18.70 10.68 -14.88
N VAL A 286 18.72 11.45 -13.79
CA VAL A 286 19.96 12.01 -13.24
C VAL A 286 20.65 10.95 -12.39
N GLN A 287 21.96 10.79 -12.58
CA GLN A 287 22.77 9.88 -11.78
C GLN A 287 22.88 10.39 -10.34
N ILE A 288 22.41 9.61 -9.38
CA ILE A 288 22.40 9.94 -7.95
C ILE A 288 23.37 9.09 -7.14
N GLY A 289 23.87 7.97 -7.66
CA GLY A 289 24.78 7.11 -6.90
C GLY A 289 25.59 6.19 -7.79
N ILE A 290 26.69 5.67 -7.24
CA ILE A 290 27.56 4.69 -7.89
C ILE A 290 28.18 3.75 -6.86
N GLY A 291 28.18 2.45 -7.15
CA GLY A 291 29.09 1.47 -6.55
C GLY A 291 29.98 0.91 -7.65
N SER A 292 31.30 0.90 -7.46
CA SER A 292 32.23 0.49 -8.51
C SER A 292 33.41 -0.30 -7.96
N GLN A 293 33.93 -1.20 -8.78
CA GLN A 293 35.18 -1.92 -8.57
C GLN A 293 35.96 -1.92 -9.87
N SER A 294 37.24 -1.61 -9.78
CA SER A 294 38.18 -1.71 -10.90
C SER A 294 39.06 -2.92 -10.69
N LEU A 295 39.18 -3.76 -11.72
CA LEU A 295 39.99 -4.97 -11.74
C LEU A 295 41.08 -4.79 -12.79
N ALA A 296 42.34 -4.75 -12.35
CA ALA A 296 43.46 -4.83 -13.27
C ALA A 296 43.55 -6.25 -13.82
N SER A 297 43.96 -6.38 -15.08
CA SER A 297 44.16 -7.67 -15.73
C SER A 297 45.03 -8.65 -14.90
N THR A 298 46.09 -8.18 -14.24
CA THR A 298 46.92 -8.99 -13.33
C THR A 298 46.19 -9.61 -12.13
N SER A 299 44.99 -9.13 -11.80
CA SER A 299 44.15 -9.67 -10.72
C SER A 299 43.09 -10.65 -11.22
N ILE A 300 42.97 -10.83 -12.53
CA ILE A 300 41.98 -11.71 -13.16
C ILE A 300 42.68 -13.00 -13.59
N PRO A 301 42.24 -14.18 -13.14
CA PRO A 301 42.90 -15.43 -13.54
C PRO A 301 42.65 -15.78 -15.01
N GLU A 302 43.66 -16.37 -15.65
CA GLU A 302 43.61 -16.79 -17.06
C GLU A 302 42.96 -18.18 -17.25
N THR A 303 43.10 -19.06 -16.25
CA THR A 303 42.78 -20.50 -16.39
C THR A 303 41.49 -20.93 -15.69
N ALA A 304 40.91 -20.06 -14.86
CA ALA A 304 39.70 -20.33 -14.11
C ALA A 304 38.87 -19.05 -13.91
N TYR A 305 37.56 -19.22 -13.75
CA TYR A 305 36.70 -18.12 -13.31
C TYR A 305 36.92 -17.82 -11.83
N SER A 306 36.96 -16.53 -11.52
CA SER A 306 36.96 -16.01 -10.15
C SER A 306 35.71 -15.20 -9.89
N GLN A 307 35.15 -15.34 -8.70
CA GLN A 307 34.01 -14.55 -8.29
C GLN A 307 34.45 -13.18 -7.78
N VAL A 308 33.76 -12.14 -8.22
CA VAL A 308 33.92 -10.77 -7.72
C VAL A 308 32.60 -10.31 -7.13
N GLN A 309 32.67 -9.64 -5.98
CA GLN A 309 31.51 -9.11 -5.29
C GLN A 309 31.72 -7.63 -4.96
N ILE A 310 30.72 -6.81 -5.25
CA ILE A 310 30.71 -5.36 -5.02
C ILE A 310 29.46 -5.03 -4.22
N THR A 311 29.62 -4.32 -3.11
CA THR A 311 28.49 -3.76 -2.35
C THR A 311 28.39 -2.28 -2.62
N THR A 312 27.20 -1.82 -3.00
CA THR A 312 26.94 -0.40 -3.27
C THR A 312 26.73 0.38 -1.98
N PRO A 313 26.92 1.72 -2.00
CA PRO A 313 26.38 2.59 -0.97
C PRO A 313 24.86 2.44 -0.83
N ILE A 314 24.32 2.88 0.30
CA ILE A 314 22.87 2.96 0.51
C ILE A 314 22.28 3.96 -0.50
N THR A 315 21.28 3.52 -1.25
CA THR A 315 20.58 4.36 -2.23
C THR A 315 19.75 5.45 -1.56
N ARG A 316 19.66 6.63 -2.19
CA ARG A 316 18.83 7.75 -1.71
C ARG A 316 17.33 7.51 -1.95
N ASP A 317 16.50 8.30 -1.27
CA ASP A 317 15.02 8.23 -1.30
C ASP A 317 14.40 8.36 -2.69
N ASN A 318 15.07 9.06 -3.61
CA ASN A 318 14.58 9.34 -4.96
C ASN A 318 15.10 8.36 -6.03
N VAL A 319 15.67 7.21 -5.66
CA VAL A 319 16.13 6.22 -6.63
C VAL A 319 14.96 5.58 -7.37
N ALA A 320 15.07 5.53 -8.70
CA ALA A 320 14.06 4.96 -9.58
C ALA A 320 14.58 3.76 -10.37
N SER A 321 15.85 3.82 -10.80
CA SER A 321 16.46 2.78 -11.61
C SER A 321 17.95 2.61 -11.32
N ALA A 322 18.50 1.48 -11.75
CA ALA A 322 19.92 1.18 -11.67
C ALA A 322 20.44 0.68 -13.03
N MET A 323 21.72 0.89 -13.31
CA MET A 323 22.43 0.33 -14.45
C MET A 323 23.58 -0.53 -13.93
N VAL A 324 23.63 -1.80 -14.33
CA VAL A 324 24.83 -2.61 -14.20
C VAL A 324 25.66 -2.41 -15.46
N ARG A 325 26.94 -2.08 -15.33
CA ARG A 325 27.86 -1.84 -16.45
C ARG A 325 29.21 -2.48 -16.18
N PHE A 326 29.71 -3.22 -17.16
CA PHE A 326 31.08 -3.65 -17.30
C PHE A 326 31.75 -2.86 -18.41
N SER A 327 32.91 -2.28 -18.14
CA SER A 327 33.70 -1.51 -19.11
C SER A 327 35.11 -2.09 -19.19
N PHE A 328 35.45 -2.65 -20.35
CA PHE A 328 36.79 -3.10 -20.70
C PHE A 328 37.58 -1.93 -21.26
N ASN A 329 38.69 -1.58 -20.61
CA ASN A 329 39.56 -0.47 -20.98
C ASN A 329 40.97 -1.00 -21.26
N PRO A 330 41.33 -1.25 -22.53
CA PRO A 330 42.66 -1.71 -22.88
C PRO A 330 43.66 -0.56 -22.88
N SER A 331 44.88 -0.86 -22.44
CA SER A 331 46.06 -0.03 -22.69
C SER A 331 46.69 -0.37 -24.04
N HIS A 332 47.56 0.51 -24.52
CA HIS A 332 48.27 0.30 -25.78
C HIS A 332 49.01 -1.05 -25.79
N GLY A 333 48.79 -1.85 -26.83
CA GLY A 333 49.47 -3.14 -27.00
C GLY A 333 48.79 -4.32 -26.29
N ASN A 334 47.60 -4.14 -25.71
CA ASN A 334 46.82 -5.23 -25.11
C ASN A 334 46.29 -6.25 -26.14
N THR A 335 46.63 -7.52 -25.98
CA THR A 335 46.13 -8.59 -26.87
C THR A 335 45.02 -9.42 -26.24
N ASN A 336 44.84 -9.33 -24.93
CA ASN A 336 43.99 -10.22 -24.17
C ASN A 336 42.58 -9.65 -23.98
N THR A 337 41.62 -10.54 -23.73
CA THR A 337 40.20 -10.21 -23.55
C THR A 337 39.72 -10.69 -22.19
N VAL A 338 38.51 -10.32 -21.81
CA VAL A 338 37.95 -10.71 -20.52
C VAL A 338 36.55 -11.28 -20.69
N LYS A 339 36.29 -12.40 -20.03
CA LYS A 339 35.03 -13.10 -20.00
C LYS A 339 34.30 -12.76 -18.70
N VAL A 340 33.01 -12.48 -18.82
CA VAL A 340 32.09 -12.21 -17.70
C VAL A 340 30.93 -13.18 -17.82
N ASP A 341 30.54 -13.76 -16.68
CA ASP A 341 29.47 -14.74 -16.58
C ASP A 341 28.75 -14.66 -15.22
N ASP A 342 27.55 -15.26 -15.13
CA ASP A 342 26.74 -15.41 -13.92
C ASP A 342 26.59 -14.11 -13.10
N VAL A 343 26.11 -13.06 -13.77
CA VAL A 343 25.90 -11.73 -13.18
C VAL A 343 24.63 -11.69 -12.33
N VAL A 344 24.80 -11.39 -11.06
CA VAL A 344 23.74 -11.33 -10.06
C VAL A 344 23.74 -9.97 -9.36
N LEU A 345 22.65 -9.22 -9.49
CA LEU A 345 22.40 -8.01 -8.69
C LEU A 345 21.27 -8.29 -7.70
N GLU A 346 21.57 -8.22 -6.41
CA GLU A 346 20.61 -8.47 -5.34
C GLU A 346 20.46 -7.25 -4.43
N CYS A 347 19.26 -7.06 -3.90
CA CYS A 347 18.99 -6.09 -2.84
C CYS A 347 19.39 -6.73 -1.49
N VAL A 348 20.27 -6.06 -0.75
CA VAL A 348 20.72 -6.53 0.57
C VAL A 348 19.73 -6.04 1.62
N PRO A 349 19.02 -6.93 2.34
CA PRO A 349 18.16 -6.51 3.43
C PRO A 349 19.03 -5.87 4.52
N LEU A 350 18.56 -4.74 5.07
CA LEU A 350 19.21 -4.18 6.25
C LEU A 350 19.07 -5.21 7.37
N THR A 351 20.19 -5.73 7.86
CA THR A 351 20.21 -6.53 9.09
C THR A 351 19.78 -5.60 10.22
N THR A 352 18.49 -5.57 10.50
CA THR A 352 18.00 -5.00 11.75
C THR A 352 18.40 -5.99 12.84
N ASN A 353 19.55 -5.74 13.46
CA ASN A 353 19.83 -6.31 14.78
C ASN A 353 18.81 -5.68 15.73
N PHE A 354 17.69 -6.36 15.92
CA PHE A 354 16.76 -6.08 17.01
C PHE A 354 17.11 -6.99 18.18
#